data_AF-A0A6B8RFM4-F1
#
_entry.id   AF-A0A6B8RFM4-F1
#
_cell.length_a   1.000
_cell.length_b   1.000
_cell.length_c   1.000
_cell.angle_alpha   90.00
_cell.angle_beta   90.00
_cell.angle_gamma   90.00
#
_symmetry.space_group_name_H-M   'P 1'
#
loop_
_entity.id
_entity.type
_entity.pdbx_description
1 polymer ?
#
loop_
_entity_poly.entity_id
_entity_poly.type
_entity_poly.pdbx_seq_one_letter_code
_entity_poly.pdbx_strand_id
1 'polypeptide(L)'
;MAALLSSISLLLLGSRLMLELNIQAQEMEEREHSLWELIIKQETILDLRKLVESYLIDVCRLIGEKRSGKSKNVIERIRSVMDKRYSENLLVDDIAKEVYLTSTYICLLFKQETGVTINEYLTSVRIKQAKELLKDPPACEICGPTPSWVPSLGVSV
;
A
#
# COMPACT_ATOMS: atom_id res chain seq x y z
N MET A 1 8.04 41.58 18.69
CA MET A 1 7.19 41.95 17.53
C MET A 1 7.55 41.16 16.28
N ALA A 2 8.73 41.34 15.66
CA ALA A 2 9.10 40.61 14.44
C ALA A 2 9.16 39.07 14.60
N ALA A 3 9.70 38.57 15.73
CA ALA A 3 9.77 37.13 16.01
C ALA A 3 8.39 36.46 16.14
N LEU A 4 7.42 37.17 16.71
CA LEU A 4 6.03 36.71 16.86
C LEU A 4 5.30 36.68 15.51
N LEU A 5 5.55 37.65 14.64
CA LEU A 5 5.01 37.67 13.28
C LEU A 5 5.57 36.53 12.42
N SER A 6 6.86 36.23 12.53
CA SER A 6 7.46 35.10 11.83
C SER A 6 6.96 33.74 12.32
N SER A 7 6.71 33.59 13.63
CA SER A 7 6.19 32.33 14.19
C SER A 7 4.72 32.11 13.82
N ILE A 8 3.91 33.17 13.83
CA ILE A 8 2.51 33.13 13.36
C ILE A 8 2.45 32.76 11.88
N SER A 9 3.31 33.38 11.05
CA SER A 9 3.36 33.06 9.62
C SER A 9 3.75 31.60 9.36
N LEU A 10 4.63 31.02 10.19
CA LEU A 10 5.06 29.63 10.05
C LEU A 10 3.96 28.64 10.45
N LEU A 11 3.18 28.96 11.48
CA LEU A 11 1.99 28.18 11.88
C LEU A 11 0.90 28.24 10.82
N LEU A 12 0.62 29.43 10.27
CA LEU A 12 -0.36 29.61 9.19
C LEU A 12 0.07 28.93 7.88
N LEU A 13 1.38 28.87 7.61
CA LEU A 13 1.90 28.13 6.46
C LEU A 13 1.77 26.62 6.68
N GLY A 14 2.03 26.14 7.90
CA GLY A 14 1.84 24.75 8.30
C GLY A 14 0.37 24.32 8.22
N SER A 15 -0.56 25.12 8.75
CA SER A 15 -2.01 24.85 8.70
C SER A 15 -2.54 24.81 7.27
N ARG A 16 -2.05 25.73 6.42
CA ARG A 16 -2.38 25.76 4.98
C ARG A 16 -1.87 24.52 4.24
N LEU A 17 -0.64 24.08 4.52
CA LEU A 17 -0.08 22.84 4.00
C LEU A 17 -0.89 21.60 4.43
N MET A 18 -1.40 21.59 5.66
CA MET A 18 -2.22 20.49 6.18
C MET A 18 -3.59 20.42 5.50
N LEU A 19 -4.22 21.58 5.23
CA LEU A 19 -5.47 21.68 4.46
C LEU A 19 -5.29 21.19 3.02
N GLU A 20 -4.20 21.56 2.35
CA GLU A 20 -3.90 21.11 0.97
C GLU A 20 -3.68 19.59 0.87
N LEU A 21 -3.29 18.91 1.96
CA LEU A 21 -3.05 17.47 2.01
C LEU A 21 -4.30 16.64 2.40
N ASN A 22 -5.45 17.29 2.60
CA ASN A 22 -6.75 16.68 2.92
C ASN A 22 -6.67 15.70 4.11
N ILE A 23 -5.79 15.95 5.09
CA ILE A 23 -5.68 15.21 6.36
C ILE A 23 -6.89 15.63 7.18
N GLN A 24 -7.68 14.65 7.65
CA GLN A 24 -8.99 14.94 8.25
C GLN A 24 -8.86 16.04 9.31
N ALA A 25 -9.58 17.12 9.07
CA ALA A 25 -9.44 18.42 9.73
C ALA A 25 -9.68 18.38 11.25
N GLN A 26 -10.25 17.30 11.77
CA GLN A 26 -10.80 17.24 13.13
C GLN A 26 -9.75 16.92 14.21
N GLU A 27 -8.74 16.08 13.94
CA GLU A 27 -7.64 15.83 14.89
C GLU A 27 -6.59 16.94 14.91
N MET A 28 -6.55 17.78 13.87
CA MET A 28 -5.56 18.84 13.72
C MET A 28 -5.98 20.15 14.38
N GLU A 29 -7.29 20.46 14.40
CA GLU A 29 -7.82 21.67 15.04
C GLU A 29 -7.50 21.70 16.55
N GLU A 30 -7.66 20.56 17.24
CA GLU A 30 -7.31 20.43 18.67
C GLU A 30 -5.80 20.60 18.93
N ARG A 31 -4.96 20.07 18.02
CA ARG A 31 -3.51 20.22 18.11
C ARG A 31 -3.08 21.65 17.89
N GLU A 32 -3.64 22.34 16.89
CA GLU A 32 -3.35 23.75 16.65
C GLU A 32 -3.71 24.60 17.87
N HIS A 33 -4.87 24.37 18.50
CA HIS A 33 -5.27 25.09 19.71
C HIS A 33 -4.28 24.87 20.87
N SER A 34 -3.84 23.62 21.09
CA SER A 34 -2.84 23.30 22.12
C SER A 34 -1.48 23.94 21.85
N LEU A 35 -1.07 24.04 20.58
CA LEU A 35 0.20 24.65 20.19
C LEU A 35 0.19 26.16 20.41
N TRP A 36 -0.93 26.83 20.14
CA TRP A 36 -1.09 28.25 20.44
C TRP A 36 -0.91 28.55 21.92
N GLU A 37 -1.46 27.73 22.82
CA GLU A 37 -1.26 27.91 24.27
C GLU A 37 0.21 27.73 24.69
N LEU A 38 0.91 26.74 24.14
CA LEU A 38 2.32 26.54 24.46
C LEU A 38 3.21 27.65 23.89
N ILE A 39 2.92 28.16 22.69
CA ILE A 39 3.69 29.22 22.03
C ILE A 39 3.61 30.53 22.82
N ILE A 40 2.43 30.86 23.35
CA ILE A 40 2.21 32.08 24.14
C ILE A 40 2.94 31.99 25.50
N LYS A 41 3.16 30.79 26.03
CA LYS A 41 3.86 30.56 27.31
C LYS A 41 5.38 30.57 27.21
N GLN A 42 5.97 30.59 26.01
CA GLN A 42 7.42 30.55 25.86
C GLN A 42 8.05 31.94 25.93
N GLU A 43 8.99 32.12 26.86
CA GLU A 43 9.72 33.38 27.05
C GLU A 43 10.95 33.50 26.15
N THR A 44 11.46 32.39 25.60
CA THR A 44 12.70 32.39 24.80
C THR A 44 12.49 31.92 23.35
N ILE A 45 13.25 32.55 22.44
CA ILE A 45 13.28 32.20 21.01
C ILE A 45 13.80 30.76 20.81
N LEU A 46 14.67 30.27 21.70
CA LEU A 46 15.25 28.93 21.64
C LEU A 46 14.19 27.84 21.88
N ASP A 47 13.33 28.04 22.87
CA ASP A 47 12.29 27.07 23.20
C ASP A 47 11.16 27.08 22.16
N LEU A 48 10.87 28.25 21.60
CA LEU A 48 9.95 28.38 20.47
C LEU A 48 10.47 27.64 19.22
N ARG A 49 11.77 27.72 18.93
CA ARG A 49 12.38 26.96 17.83
C ARG A 49 12.23 25.45 18.02
N LYS A 50 12.50 24.94 19.23
CA LYS A 50 12.34 23.50 19.54
C LYS A 50 10.91 23.02 19.36
N LEU A 51 9.95 23.85 19.78
CA LEU A 51 8.52 23.51 19.67
C LEU A 51 8.07 23.43 18.21
N VAL A 52 8.51 24.37 17.38
CA VAL A 52 8.27 24.35 15.93
C VAL A 52 8.92 23.13 15.29
N GLU A 53 10.16 22.81 15.65
CA GLU A 53 10.87 21.65 15.11
C GLU A 53 10.15 20.34 15.43
N SER A 54 9.70 20.17 16.67
CA SER A 54 8.87 19.04 17.09
C SER A 54 7.57 18.95 16.29
N TYR A 55 6.89 20.08 16.11
CA TYR A 55 5.64 20.12 15.34
C TYR A 55 5.83 19.71 13.88
N LEU A 56 6.88 20.20 13.23
CA LEU A 56 7.18 19.85 11.84
C LEU A 56 7.51 18.36 11.69
N ILE A 57 8.24 17.78 12.64
CA ILE A 57 8.53 16.34 12.65
C ILE A 57 7.24 15.53 12.75
N ASP A 58 6.33 15.92 13.64
CA ASP A 58 5.03 15.27 13.80
C ASP A 58 4.17 15.35 12.54
N VAL A 59 4.14 16.53 11.90
CA VAL A 59 3.47 16.72 10.62
C VAL A 59 4.07 15.82 9.54
N CYS A 60 5.40 15.77 9.41
CA CYS A 60 6.09 14.89 8.46
C CYS A 60 5.76 13.42 8.71
N ARG A 61 5.71 12.98 9.97
CA ARG A 61 5.33 11.61 10.35
C ARG A 61 3.92 11.27 9.92
N LEU A 62 2.94 12.13 10.22
CA LEU A 62 1.53 11.93 9.88
C LEU A 62 1.31 11.87 8.35
N ILE A 63 2.02 12.70 7.60
CA ILE A 63 2.02 12.65 6.13
C ILE A 63 2.56 11.30 5.64
N GLY A 64 3.65 10.82 6.23
CA GLY A 64 4.24 9.52 5.92
C GLY A 64 3.29 8.35 6.19
N GLU A 65 2.69 8.31 7.38
CA GLU A 65 1.75 7.27 7.80
C GLU A 65 0.53 7.21 6.89
N LYS A 66 -0.03 8.37 6.49
CA LYS A 66 -1.17 8.41 5.58
C LYS A 66 -0.82 8.00 4.16
N ARG A 67 0.36 8.36 3.66
CA ARG A 67 0.86 7.89 2.36
C ARG A 67 1.07 6.37 2.38
N SER A 68 1.59 5.82 3.47
CA SER A 68 1.71 4.36 3.66
C SER A 68 0.34 3.68 3.78
N GLY A 69 -0.62 4.28 4.48
CA GLY A 69 -1.98 3.73 4.58
C GLY A 69 -2.71 3.70 3.23
N LYS A 70 -2.63 4.78 2.45
CA LYS A 70 -3.20 4.84 1.09
C LYS A 70 -2.54 3.84 0.15
N SER A 71 -1.22 3.72 0.18
CA SER A 71 -0.49 2.74 -0.65
C SER A 71 -0.87 1.32 -0.29
N LYS A 72 -0.90 0.96 1.00
CA LYS A 72 -1.38 -0.36 1.45
C LYS A 72 -2.79 -0.69 0.96
N ASN A 73 -3.73 0.25 1.05
CA ASN A 73 -5.09 0.06 0.54
C ASN A 73 -5.12 -0.19 -0.99
N VAL A 74 -4.29 0.54 -1.74
CA VAL A 74 -4.13 0.33 -3.19
C VAL A 74 -3.54 -1.06 -3.48
N ILE A 75 -2.53 -1.51 -2.73
CA ILE A 75 -1.94 -2.84 -2.89
C ILE A 75 -2.96 -3.94 -2.61
N GLU A 76 -3.78 -3.82 -1.57
CA GLU A 76 -4.84 -4.78 -1.27
C GLU A 76 -5.88 -4.86 -2.38
N ARG A 77 -6.27 -3.71 -2.97
CA ARG A 77 -7.16 -3.70 -4.14
C ARG A 77 -6.51 -4.40 -5.33
N ILE A 78 -5.25 -4.11 -5.63
CA ILE A 78 -4.50 -4.78 -6.70
C ILE A 78 -4.47 -6.31 -6.48
N ARG A 79 -4.18 -6.78 -5.25
CA ARG A 79 -4.22 -8.21 -4.91
C ARG A 79 -5.60 -8.81 -5.11
N SER A 80 -6.65 -8.14 -4.65
CA SER A 80 -8.02 -8.63 -4.84
C SER A 80 -8.41 -8.75 -6.30
N VAL A 81 -7.95 -7.86 -7.18
CA VAL A 81 -8.23 -7.95 -8.63
C VAL A 81 -7.53 -9.17 -9.22
N MET A 82 -6.23 -9.34 -8.90
CA MET A 82 -5.45 -10.49 -9.38
C MET A 82 -6.01 -11.83 -8.86
N ASP A 83 -6.39 -11.92 -7.59
CA ASP A 83 -6.90 -13.16 -7.00
C ASP A 83 -8.28 -13.56 -7.55
N LYS A 84 -9.09 -12.59 -7.99
CA LYS A 84 -10.41 -12.86 -8.61
C LYS A 84 -10.31 -13.22 -10.09
N ARG A 85 -9.35 -12.64 -10.81
CA ARG A 85 -9.25 -12.72 -12.28
C ARG A 85 -7.96 -13.39 -12.75
N TYR A 86 -7.30 -14.20 -11.90
CA TYR A 86 -6.03 -14.85 -12.23
C TYR A 86 -6.10 -15.77 -13.46
N SER A 87 -7.28 -16.31 -13.76
CA SER A 87 -7.54 -17.18 -14.91
C SER A 87 -7.64 -16.44 -16.24
N GLU A 88 -7.85 -15.13 -16.22
CA GLU A 88 -7.94 -14.29 -17.41
C GLU A 88 -6.56 -13.83 -17.89
N ASN A 89 -6.48 -13.36 -19.14
CA ASN A 89 -5.29 -12.69 -19.64
C ASN A 89 -5.23 -11.24 -19.13
N LEU A 90 -4.88 -11.09 -17.86
CA LEU A 90 -4.86 -9.81 -17.14
C LEU A 90 -3.62 -8.99 -17.54
N LEU A 91 -3.82 -7.82 -18.16
CA LEU A 91 -2.74 -6.87 -18.41
C LEU A 91 -2.58 -5.91 -17.21
N VAL A 92 -1.36 -5.41 -17.00
CA VAL A 92 -1.08 -4.40 -15.97
C VAL A 92 -1.96 -3.16 -16.17
N ASP A 93 -2.20 -2.76 -17.42
CA ASP A 93 -3.05 -1.62 -17.77
C ASP A 93 -4.51 -1.81 -17.33
N ASP A 94 -5.01 -3.05 -17.32
CA ASP A 94 -6.39 -3.33 -16.90
C ASP A 94 -6.53 -3.18 -15.38
N ILE A 95 -5.54 -3.68 -14.63
CA ILE A 95 -5.46 -3.51 -13.18
C ILE A 95 -5.37 -2.02 -12.84
N ALA A 96 -4.52 -1.28 -13.57
CA ALA A 96 -4.30 0.15 -13.37
C ALA A 96 -5.59 0.96 -13.51
N LYS A 97 -6.40 0.66 -14.54
CA LYS A 97 -7.72 1.29 -14.74
C LYS A 97 -8.69 1.01 -13.59
N GLU A 98 -8.71 -0.22 -13.07
CA GLU A 98 -9.63 -0.64 -12.00
C GLU A 98 -9.31 0.02 -10.65
N VAL A 99 -8.04 0.35 -10.42
CA VAL A 99 -7.59 1.13 -9.25
C VAL A 99 -7.45 2.63 -9.51
N TYR A 100 -7.84 3.10 -10.70
CA TYR A 100 -7.76 4.51 -11.14
C TYR A 100 -6.36 5.12 -11.06
N LEU A 101 -5.33 4.36 -11.43
CA LEU A 101 -3.92 4.78 -11.42
C LEU A 101 -3.24 4.47 -12.75
N THR A 102 -2.03 5.00 -12.95
CA THR A 102 -1.21 4.67 -14.12
C THR A 102 -0.44 3.37 -13.92
N SER A 103 -0.23 2.63 -15.00
CA SER A 103 0.50 1.35 -15.00
C SER A 103 1.90 1.45 -14.42
N THR A 104 2.62 2.53 -14.75
CA THR A 104 3.96 2.80 -14.21
C THR A 104 3.93 2.99 -12.69
N TYR A 105 2.94 3.73 -12.18
CA TYR A 105 2.82 3.98 -10.75
C TYR A 105 2.48 2.71 -9.98
N ILE A 106 1.53 1.90 -10.45
CA ILE A 106 1.17 0.66 -9.76
C ILE A 106 2.31 -0.37 -9.79
N CYS A 107 3.11 -0.44 -10.87
CA CYS A 107 4.27 -1.32 -10.93
C CYS A 107 5.33 -0.94 -9.89
N LEU A 108 5.64 0.36 -9.80
CA LEU A 108 6.60 0.87 -8.82
C LEU A 108 6.09 0.64 -7.40
N LEU A 109 4.83 1.02 -7.13
CA LEU A 109 4.21 0.93 -5.83
C LEU A 109 4.13 -0.52 -5.35
N PHE A 110 3.68 -1.43 -6.22
CA PHE A 110 3.53 -2.84 -5.90
C PHE A 110 4.87 -3.49 -5.60
N LYS A 111 5.91 -3.18 -6.39
CA LYS A 111 7.27 -3.68 -6.13
C LYS A 111 7.85 -3.11 -4.84
N GLN A 112 7.63 -1.84 -4.56
CA GLN A 112 8.13 -1.18 -3.35
C GLN A 112 7.50 -1.75 -2.07
N GLU A 113 6.19 -2.01 -2.09
CA GLU A 113 5.46 -2.50 -0.90
C GLU A 113 5.52 -4.02 -0.73
N THR A 114 5.58 -4.79 -1.82
CA THR A 114 5.52 -6.27 -1.76
C THR A 114 6.85 -6.97 -2.01
N GLY A 115 7.85 -6.25 -2.55
CA GLY A 115 9.16 -6.79 -2.93
C GLY A 115 9.17 -7.54 -4.26
N VAL A 116 8.01 -7.81 -4.87
CA VAL A 116 7.87 -8.55 -6.13
C VAL A 116 7.08 -7.74 -7.16
N THR A 117 7.23 -8.08 -8.44
CA THR A 117 6.46 -7.47 -9.52
C THR A 117 5.04 -8.05 -9.58
N ILE A 118 4.14 -7.30 -10.22
CA ILE A 118 2.76 -7.73 -10.48
C ILE A 118 2.72 -9.06 -11.24
N ASN A 119 3.59 -9.22 -12.25
CA ASN A 119 3.65 -10.45 -13.06
C ASN A 119 4.15 -11.66 -12.27
N GLU A 120 5.17 -11.48 -11.42
CA GLU A 120 5.65 -12.55 -10.53
C GLU A 120 4.57 -12.98 -9.55
N TYR A 121 3.87 -12.00 -8.95
CA TYR A 121 2.75 -12.29 -8.06
C TYR A 121 1.64 -13.07 -8.79
N LEU A 122 1.19 -12.59 -9.95
CA LEU A 122 0.14 -13.25 -10.74
C LEU A 122 0.53 -14.69 -11.13
N THR A 123 1.80 -14.90 -11.49
CA THR A 123 2.34 -16.23 -11.79
C THR A 123 2.28 -17.14 -10.56
N SER A 124 2.66 -16.62 -9.39
CA SER A 124 2.61 -17.39 -8.14
C SER A 124 1.18 -17.81 -7.77
N VAL A 125 0.19 -16.93 -8.00
CA VAL A 125 -1.23 -17.23 -7.78
C VAL A 125 -1.69 -18.33 -8.72
N ARG A 126 -1.39 -18.23 -10.02
CA ARG A 126 -1.74 -19.27 -11.01
C ARG A 126 -1.14 -20.63 -10.66
N ILE A 127 0.14 -20.68 -10.24
CA ILE A 127 0.79 -21.92 -9.81
C ILE A 127 0.11 -22.49 -8.56
N LYS A 128 -0.23 -21.65 -7.58
CA LYS A 128 -0.91 -22.08 -6.36
C LYS A 128 -2.28 -22.71 -6.69
N GLN A 129 -3.04 -22.08 -7.57
CA GLN A 129 -4.35 -22.58 -8.00
C GLN A 129 -4.22 -23.88 -8.80
N ALA A 130 -3.26 -23.98 -9.71
CA ALA A 130 -2.98 -25.22 -10.45
C ALA A 130 -2.61 -26.38 -9.51
N LYS A 131 -1.79 -26.12 -8.48
CA LYS A 131 -1.46 -27.13 -7.46
C LYS A 131 -2.69 -27.60 -6.69
N GLU A 132 -3.64 -26.71 -6.42
CA GLU A 132 -4.87 -27.07 -5.72
C GLU A 132 -5.79 -27.92 -6.60
N LEU A 133 -5.95 -27.57 -7.87
CA LEU A 133 -6.69 -28.37 -8.85
C LEU A 133 -6.09 -29.76 -9.08
N LEU A 134 -4.78 -29.92 -8.92
CA LEU A 134 -4.11 -31.22 -9.02
C LEU A 134 -4.28 -32.11 -7.77
N LYS A 135 -4.61 -31.53 -6.61
CA LYS A 135 -4.90 -32.32 -5.39
C LYS A 135 -6.28 -32.93 -5.41
N ASP A 136 -7.21 -32.29 -6.11
CA ASP A 136 -8.61 -32.73 -6.26
C ASP A 136 -8.92 -32.92 -7.75
N PRO A 137 -8.27 -33.90 -8.42
CA PRO A 137 -8.53 -34.12 -9.83
C PRO A 137 -10.02 -34.48 -9.97
N PRO A 138 -10.81 -33.77 -10.79
CA PRO A 138 -12.11 -34.29 -11.19
C PRO A 138 -11.82 -35.68 -11.78
N ALA A 139 -12.48 -36.70 -11.24
CA ALA A 139 -12.36 -38.07 -11.70
C ALA A 139 -12.40 -38.05 -13.23
N CYS A 140 -11.26 -38.35 -13.84
CA CYS A 140 -11.08 -38.24 -15.26
C CYS A 140 -11.94 -39.31 -15.92
N GLU A 141 -13.14 -38.96 -16.37
CA GLU A 141 -13.97 -39.80 -17.27
C GLU A 141 -13.25 -40.11 -18.62
N ILE A 142 -12.05 -39.54 -18.83
CA ILE A 142 -11.22 -39.76 -20.00
C ILE A 142 -10.18 -40.88 -19.77
N CYS A 143 -9.97 -41.34 -18.52
CA CYS A 143 -9.19 -42.56 -18.27
C CYS A 143 -10.15 -43.77 -18.30
N GLY A 144 -10.38 -44.30 -19.50
CA GLY A 144 -10.94 -45.64 -19.66
C GLY A 144 -10.11 -46.68 -18.88
N PRO A 145 -10.67 -47.84 -18.53
CA PRO A 145 -9.99 -48.85 -17.73
C PRO A 145 -8.63 -49.18 -18.36
N THR A 146 -7.59 -49.17 -17.54
CA THR A 146 -6.22 -49.53 -17.91
C THR A 146 -6.21 -50.72 -18.88
N PRO A 147 -5.67 -50.58 -20.11
CA PRO A 147 -5.61 -51.68 -21.05
C PRO A 147 -4.81 -52.85 -20.47
N SER A 148 -5.32 -54.07 -20.63
CA SER A 148 -4.74 -55.35 -20.18
C SER A 148 -3.39 -55.71 -20.82
N TRP A 149 -2.74 -54.79 -21.53
CA TRP A 149 -1.52 -55.00 -22.31
C TRP A 149 -0.27 -54.37 -21.68
N VAL A 150 -0.32 -53.87 -20.43
CA VAL A 150 0.91 -53.44 -19.73
C VAL A 150 1.75 -54.69 -19.45
N PRO A 151 2.87 -54.93 -20.14
CA PRO A 151 3.71 -56.07 -19.83
C PRO A 151 4.38 -55.76 -18.51
N SER A 152 4.30 -56.71 -17.58
CA SER A 152 5.05 -56.74 -16.34
C SER A 152 6.54 -56.58 -16.65
N LEU A 153 7.05 -55.35 -16.58
CA LEU A 153 8.46 -55.07 -16.49
C LEU A 153 8.94 -55.64 -15.16
N GLY A 154 9.36 -56.90 -15.24
CA GLY A 154 10.11 -57.58 -14.21
C GLY A 154 11.35 -56.78 -13.92
N VAL A 155 11.31 -56.08 -12.79
CA VAL A 155 12.52 -55.70 -12.07
C VAL A 155 13.17 -57.03 -11.66
N SER A 156 14.27 -57.36 -12.29
CA SER A 156 15.21 -58.35 -11.78
C SER A 156 16.58 -57.70 -11.74
N VAL A 157 17.09 -57.73 -10.50
CA VAL A 157 18.43 -57.45 -9.99
C VAL A 157 19.54 -57.91 -10.93
#